data_AF-A0A9D5FX72-F1
#
_entry.id   AF-A0A9D5FX72-F1
#
_cell.length_a   1.000
_cell.length_b   1.000
_cell.length_c   1.000
_cell.angle_alpha   90.00
_cell.angle_beta   90.00
_cell.angle_gamma   90.00
#
_symmetry.space_group_name_H-M   'P 1'
#
loop_
_entity.id
_entity.type
_entity.pdbx_description
1 polymer ?
#
loop_
_entity_poly.entity_id
_entity_poly.type
_entity_poly.pdbx_seq_one_letter_code
_entity_poly.pdbx_strand_id
1 'polypeptide(L)'
;MELADTGQPKKLAELLIEQIQVQLDQLLPVPIEKVASACGIEGFRTLATEGFEGGLIQNEEKTRGYVLLREGTRPDRRRFTVAHELGHFVNPYHFAPNQTDQLLCTKQYMAASGATSDPRMAIEVQANEFAANLLMPEKQLRSVSSLWGSPQIQAILDLQALCAVSKEAASRRFLDLHGDPCAVVFSREGKVRYALSRGGFPYINLKEGHPIHRDSLTKLFAGVPGDISEQEETDPHLWTDSRDGRNWDMWEEVLIQEGGYRMTLLIAEKNGREQDDFYEERWKPRFKY
;
A
#
# COMPACT_ATOMS: atom_id res chain seq x y z
N MET A 1 5.26 27.77 17.36
CA MET A 1 5.72 26.56 18.10
C MET A 1 4.52 25.62 18.18
N GLU A 2 4.19 24.99 17.04
CA GLU A 2 3.11 24.02 16.93
C GLU A 2 3.74 22.62 17.07
N LEU A 3 3.85 22.15 18.30
CA LEU A 3 4.26 20.78 18.62
C LEU A 3 3.17 20.14 19.49
N ALA A 4 1.93 20.17 18.98
CA ALA A 4 0.75 19.65 19.67
C ALA A 4 -0.09 18.69 18.81
N ASP A 5 0.48 18.09 17.76
CA ASP A 5 -0.21 17.08 16.97
C ASP A 5 0.70 15.89 16.66
N THR A 6 0.64 14.90 17.54
CA THR A 6 1.70 13.92 17.73
C THR A 6 1.29 12.50 17.37
N GLY A 7 0.18 12.41 16.63
CA GLY A 7 -0.34 11.21 15.99
C GLY A 7 -0.48 11.35 14.47
N GLN A 8 0.36 12.17 13.81
CA GLN A 8 0.33 12.35 12.35
C GLN A 8 1.56 11.74 11.63
N PRO A 9 1.63 10.40 11.45
CA PRO A 9 2.76 9.73 10.82
C PRO A 9 3.09 10.25 9.42
N LYS A 10 2.07 10.52 8.61
CA LYS A 10 2.24 11.10 7.27
C LYS A 10 2.94 12.46 7.34
N LYS A 11 2.50 13.36 8.20
CA LYS A 11 3.09 14.70 8.31
C LYS A 11 4.54 14.65 8.78
N LEU A 12 4.86 13.76 9.71
CA LEU A 12 6.23 13.55 10.18
C LEU A 12 7.13 13.04 9.04
N ALA A 13 6.65 12.10 8.23
CA ALA A 13 7.38 11.62 7.06
C ALA A 13 7.59 12.73 6.01
N GLU A 14 6.57 13.56 5.75
CA GLU A 14 6.66 14.69 4.84
C GLU A 14 7.71 15.72 5.29
N LEU A 15 7.69 16.11 6.58
CA LEU A 15 8.66 17.06 7.13
C LEU A 15 10.09 16.51 7.06
N LEU A 16 10.28 15.22 7.35
CA LEU A 16 11.59 14.58 7.25
C LEU A 16 12.10 14.58 5.80
N ILE A 17 11.23 14.24 4.83
CA ILE A 17 11.56 14.32 3.41
C ILE A 17 11.93 15.75 3.03
N GLU A 18 11.17 16.75 3.48
CA GLU A 18 11.43 18.15 3.16
C GLU A 18 12.79 18.64 3.68
N GLN A 19 13.20 18.18 4.86
CA GLN A 19 14.49 18.51 5.47
C GLN A 19 15.67 17.79 4.81
N ILE A 20 15.50 16.50 4.44
CA ILE A 20 16.61 15.67 3.96
C ILE A 20 16.80 15.75 2.44
N GLN A 21 15.74 16.00 1.67
CA GLN A 21 15.81 15.96 0.20
C GLN A 21 16.84 16.93 -0.40
N VAL A 22 17.09 18.07 0.24
CA VAL A 22 18.07 19.07 -0.21
C VAL A 22 19.52 18.59 -0.05
N GLN A 23 19.74 17.53 0.73
CA GLN A 23 21.05 16.92 1.01
C GLN A 23 21.27 15.66 0.18
N LEU A 24 20.31 15.26 -0.65
CA LEU A 24 20.36 14.04 -1.44
C LEU A 24 20.47 14.38 -2.92
N ASP A 25 21.42 13.75 -3.61
CA ASP A 25 21.55 13.86 -5.08
C ASP A 25 20.31 13.27 -5.80
N GLN A 26 19.72 12.24 -5.20
CA GLN A 26 18.54 11.55 -5.70
C GLN A 26 17.67 11.10 -4.52
N LEU A 27 16.38 11.44 -4.55
CA LEU A 27 15.45 11.09 -3.49
C LEU A 27 14.93 9.66 -3.62
N LEU A 28 14.58 9.19 -4.83
CA LEU A 28 13.93 7.88 -5.03
C LEU A 28 14.87 6.89 -5.73
N PRO A 29 15.03 5.66 -5.21
CA PRO A 29 14.46 5.15 -3.97
C PRO A 29 15.10 5.81 -2.74
N VAL A 30 14.32 6.07 -1.69
CA VAL A 30 14.81 6.77 -0.49
C VAL A 30 16.02 6.05 0.10
N PRO A 31 17.19 6.69 0.27
CA PRO A 31 18.38 6.04 0.84
C PRO A 31 18.20 5.89 2.35
N ILE A 32 17.33 4.96 2.75
CA ILE A 32 16.71 4.92 4.08
C ILE A 32 17.72 4.81 5.23
N GLU A 33 18.84 4.10 5.02
CA GLU A 33 19.91 4.02 6.02
C GLU A 33 20.64 5.35 6.19
N LYS A 34 20.89 6.10 5.10
CA LYS A 34 21.48 7.44 5.17
C LYS A 34 20.53 8.40 5.88
N VAL A 35 19.24 8.34 5.56
CA VAL A 35 18.20 9.14 6.24
C VAL A 35 18.16 8.81 7.72
N ALA A 36 18.12 7.52 8.08
CA ALA A 36 18.12 7.09 9.48
C ALA A 36 19.38 7.55 10.23
N SER A 37 20.56 7.43 9.61
CA SER A 37 21.80 7.92 10.22
C SER A 37 21.84 9.43 10.39
N ALA A 38 21.29 10.21 9.45
CA ALA A 38 21.15 11.65 9.60
C ALA A 38 20.22 12.04 10.76
N CYS A 39 19.27 11.18 11.13
CA CYS A 39 18.40 11.39 12.29
C CYS A 39 19.04 11.01 13.64
N GLY A 40 20.14 10.24 13.67
CA GLY A 40 20.78 9.78 14.91
C GLY A 40 20.87 8.25 15.07
N ILE A 41 20.52 7.47 14.04
CA ILE A 41 20.78 6.02 14.05
C ILE A 41 22.27 5.75 13.75
N GLU A 42 23.00 5.28 14.75
CA GLU A 42 24.45 5.08 14.70
C GLU A 42 24.86 3.79 14.01
N GLY A 43 23.95 2.83 13.90
CA GLY A 43 24.25 1.58 13.23
C GLY A 43 23.08 0.63 13.06
N PHE A 44 23.30 -0.33 12.17
CA PHE A 44 22.41 -1.44 11.89
C PHE A 44 23.08 -2.73 12.34
N ARG A 45 22.32 -3.59 13.02
CA ARG A 45 22.80 -4.90 13.51
C ARG A 45 21.87 -5.98 12.98
N THR A 46 22.47 -6.99 12.35
CA THR A 46 21.72 -8.14 11.83
C THR A 46 21.80 -9.28 12.84
N LEU A 47 20.67 -9.91 13.13
CA LEU A 47 20.57 -11.00 14.09
C LEU A 47 19.84 -12.20 13.47
N ALA A 48 20.40 -13.39 13.66
CA ALA A 48 19.73 -14.65 13.36
C ALA A 48 18.69 -14.94 14.44
N THR A 49 17.41 -14.67 14.15
CA THR A 49 16.31 -14.83 15.10
C THR A 49 14.99 -15.09 14.40
N GLU A 50 14.07 -15.72 15.12
CA GLU A 50 12.66 -15.83 14.75
C GLU A 50 11.75 -14.94 15.62
N GLY A 51 12.29 -14.30 16.66
CA GLY A 51 11.52 -13.57 17.66
C GLY A 51 11.06 -12.17 17.23
N PHE A 52 11.72 -11.56 16.23
CA PHE A 52 11.35 -10.26 15.69
C PHE A 52 11.74 -10.11 14.22
N GLU A 53 11.14 -9.13 13.54
CA GLU A 53 11.51 -8.73 12.17
C GLU A 53 12.38 -7.47 12.18
N GLY A 54 12.09 -6.55 13.10
CA GLY A 54 12.89 -5.36 13.40
C GLY A 54 12.95 -5.09 14.90
N GLY A 55 13.88 -4.22 15.28
CA GLY A 55 13.86 -3.62 16.60
C GLY A 55 14.69 -2.35 16.66
N LEU A 56 14.45 -1.57 17.70
CA LEU A 56 15.12 -0.31 17.97
C LEU A 56 15.66 -0.33 19.40
N ILE A 57 16.96 -0.06 19.53
CA ILE A 57 17.61 0.25 20.80
C ILE A 57 17.95 1.73 20.79
N GLN A 58 17.51 2.50 21.77
CA GLN A 58 17.74 3.95 21.81
C GLN A 58 17.97 4.45 23.25
N ASN A 59 18.60 5.61 23.39
CA ASN A 59 18.65 6.30 24.68
C ASN A 59 17.32 6.98 25.02
N GLU A 60 17.14 7.32 26.31
CA GLU A 60 15.93 7.99 26.82
C GLU A 60 15.63 9.31 26.07
N GLU A 61 16.67 10.06 25.69
CA GLU A 61 16.52 11.34 24.98
C GLU A 61 16.21 11.17 23.48
N LYS A 62 16.23 9.94 22.96
CA LYS A 62 15.99 9.61 21.54
C LYS A 62 16.88 10.41 20.58
N THR A 63 18.13 10.60 20.96
CA THR A 63 19.15 11.30 20.16
C THR A 63 20.13 10.32 19.50
N ARG A 64 20.22 9.08 20.00
CA ARG A 64 21.12 8.04 19.51
C ARG A 64 20.40 6.69 19.55
N GLY A 65 20.52 5.92 18.46
CA GLY A 65 19.91 4.60 18.40
C GLY A 65 20.59 3.61 17.47
N TYR A 66 20.23 2.34 17.63
CA TYR A 66 20.65 1.22 16.79
C TYR A 66 19.41 0.48 16.29
N VAL A 67 19.40 0.14 15.01
CA VAL A 67 18.34 -0.66 14.41
C VAL A 67 18.77 -2.11 14.31
N LEU A 68 17.96 -3.00 14.85
CA LEU A 68 18.10 -4.45 14.74
C LEU A 68 17.30 -4.96 13.54
N LEU A 69 17.90 -5.83 12.75
CA LEU A 69 17.32 -6.40 11.54
C LEU A 69 17.43 -7.93 11.60
N ARG A 70 16.36 -8.61 11.17
CA ARG A 70 16.40 -10.06 11.02
C ARG A 70 17.27 -10.46 9.81
N GLU A 71 18.13 -11.45 10.02
CA GLU A 71 18.96 -12.02 8.95
C GLU A 71 18.12 -12.70 7.85
N GLY A 72 18.60 -12.69 6.60
CA GLY A 72 17.93 -13.33 5.46
C GLY A 72 16.67 -12.60 4.97
N THR A 73 16.40 -11.40 5.48
CA THR A 73 15.26 -10.59 5.07
C THR A 73 15.47 -10.04 3.65
N ARG A 74 14.42 -10.11 2.81
CA ARG A 74 14.44 -9.56 1.45
C ARG A 74 14.76 -8.04 1.46
N PRO A 75 15.43 -7.49 0.43
CA PRO A 75 15.86 -6.09 0.42
C PRO A 75 14.72 -5.07 0.61
N ASP A 76 13.57 -5.27 -0.04
CA ASP A 76 12.37 -4.44 0.10
C ASP A 76 11.84 -4.46 1.54
N ARG A 77 11.78 -5.66 2.15
CA ARG A 77 11.36 -5.82 3.54
C ARG A 77 12.36 -5.19 4.52
N ARG A 78 13.66 -5.33 4.28
CA ARG A 78 14.71 -4.69 5.10
C ARG A 78 14.56 -3.17 5.07
N ARG A 79 14.33 -2.58 3.89
CA ARG A 79 14.09 -1.14 3.74
C ARG A 79 12.86 -0.68 4.51
N PHE A 80 11.76 -1.44 4.43
CA PHE A 80 10.56 -1.18 5.21
C PHE A 80 10.83 -1.24 6.71
N THR A 81 11.52 -2.28 7.19
CA THR A 81 11.88 -2.40 8.61
C THR A 81 12.70 -1.20 9.08
N VAL A 82 13.74 -0.77 8.34
CA VAL A 82 14.51 0.42 8.73
C VAL A 82 13.62 1.67 8.79
N ALA A 83 12.73 1.87 7.81
CA ALA A 83 11.81 3.02 7.82
C ALA A 83 10.80 2.95 8.98
N HIS A 84 10.35 1.75 9.34
CA HIS A 84 9.45 1.50 10.47
C HIS A 84 10.14 1.83 11.80
N GLU A 85 11.33 1.28 12.04
CA GLU A 85 12.09 1.56 13.27
C GLU A 85 12.49 3.04 13.35
N LEU A 86 12.79 3.66 12.20
CA LEU A 86 13.01 5.11 12.16
C LEU A 86 11.76 5.89 12.58
N GLY A 87 10.56 5.43 12.20
CA GLY A 87 9.30 6.00 12.66
C GLY A 87 9.13 5.91 14.18
N HIS A 88 9.50 4.78 14.78
CA HIS A 88 9.61 4.67 16.24
C HIS A 88 10.62 5.65 16.81
N PHE A 89 11.79 5.81 16.20
CA PHE A 89 12.83 6.69 16.70
C PHE A 89 12.44 8.18 16.62
N VAL A 90 11.90 8.65 15.48
CA VAL A 90 11.60 10.08 15.29
C VAL A 90 10.29 10.54 15.93
N ASN A 91 9.37 9.62 16.24
CA ASN A 91 8.14 9.98 16.94
C ASN A 91 8.40 10.07 18.45
N PRO A 92 8.32 11.27 19.09
CA PRO A 92 8.63 11.44 20.50
C PRO A 92 7.66 10.73 21.46
N TYR A 93 6.57 10.14 20.98
CA TYR A 93 5.60 9.39 21.79
C TYR A 93 5.74 7.88 21.67
N HIS A 94 6.63 7.40 20.79
CA HIS A 94 6.92 5.98 20.63
C HIS A 94 8.00 5.56 21.63
N PHE A 95 7.58 5.02 22.78
CA PHE A 95 8.47 4.47 23.80
C PHE A 95 8.24 2.97 23.99
N ALA A 96 9.26 2.28 24.47
CA ALA A 96 9.12 0.87 24.80
C ALA A 96 8.19 0.68 26.01
N PRO A 97 7.47 -0.46 26.07
CA PRO A 97 6.78 -0.88 27.28
C PRO A 97 7.74 -0.90 28.48
N ASN A 98 7.23 -0.50 29.65
CA ASN A 98 7.95 -0.54 30.93
C ASN A 98 9.24 0.30 30.98
N GLN A 99 9.35 1.38 30.20
CA GLN A 99 10.52 2.27 30.19
C GLN A 99 11.84 1.53 29.88
N THR A 100 11.78 0.51 29.02
CA THR A 100 13.00 -0.13 28.52
C THR A 100 13.57 0.67 27.35
N ASP A 101 14.86 0.49 27.06
CA ASP A 101 15.51 1.12 25.90
C ASP A 101 15.20 0.40 24.57
N GLN A 102 14.35 -0.63 24.60
CA GLN A 102 14.22 -1.61 23.50
C GLN A 102 12.78 -1.75 23.00
N LEU A 103 12.56 -1.42 21.74
CA LEU A 103 11.34 -1.74 21.00
C LEU A 103 11.61 -2.94 20.09
N LEU A 104 10.90 -4.04 20.29
CA LEU A 104 10.98 -5.22 19.43
C LEU A 104 9.67 -5.38 18.65
N CYS A 105 9.79 -5.44 17.33
CA CYS A 105 8.67 -5.49 16.40
C CYS A 105 8.58 -6.89 15.78
N THR A 106 7.59 -7.65 16.22
CA THR A 106 7.31 -9.00 15.73
C THR A 106 6.65 -8.96 14.35
N LYS A 107 6.56 -10.11 13.66
CA LYS A 107 5.80 -10.22 12.40
C LYS A 107 4.36 -9.73 12.52
N GLN A 108 3.70 -10.02 13.63
CA GLN A 108 2.32 -9.61 13.90
C GLN A 108 2.21 -8.09 14.01
N TYR A 109 3.16 -7.47 14.72
CA TYR A 109 3.21 -6.03 14.93
C TYR A 109 3.49 -5.29 13.61
N MET A 110 4.42 -5.81 12.82
CA MET A 110 4.70 -5.30 11.47
C MET A 110 3.55 -5.49 10.47
N ALA A 111 2.53 -6.28 10.79
CA ALA A 111 1.33 -6.48 9.99
C ALA A 111 0.13 -5.65 10.51
N ALA A 112 0.31 -4.89 11.60
CA ALA A 112 -0.75 -4.09 12.19
C ALA A 112 -1.25 -3.01 11.22
N SER A 113 -2.58 -2.88 11.13
CA SER A 113 -3.26 -1.88 10.31
C SER A 113 -4.62 -1.53 10.91
N GLY A 114 -5.15 -0.35 10.56
CA GLY A 114 -6.47 0.10 11.01
C GLY A 114 -6.51 0.66 12.43
N ALA A 115 -7.71 1.07 12.87
CA ALA A 115 -7.93 1.60 14.22
C ALA A 115 -7.93 0.47 15.24
N THR A 116 -7.35 0.72 16.41
CA THR A 116 -7.21 -0.25 17.49
C THR A 116 -7.25 0.46 18.85
N SER A 117 -7.81 -0.21 19.85
CA SER A 117 -7.79 0.27 21.24
C SER A 117 -6.53 -0.15 22.01
N ASP A 118 -5.72 -1.05 21.44
CA ASP A 118 -4.45 -1.47 22.04
C ASP A 118 -3.37 -0.41 21.75
N PRO A 119 -2.82 0.27 22.78
CA PRO A 119 -1.80 1.31 22.60
C PRO A 119 -0.54 0.80 21.88
N ARG A 120 -0.12 -0.44 22.11
CA ARG A 120 1.04 -1.02 21.43
C ARG A 120 0.75 -1.21 19.95
N MET A 121 -0.47 -1.62 19.60
CA MET A 121 -0.86 -1.76 18.20
C MET A 121 -1.02 -0.41 17.52
N ALA A 122 -1.51 0.60 18.23
CA ALA A 122 -1.64 1.94 17.69
C ALA A 122 -0.28 2.53 17.26
N ILE A 123 0.77 2.38 18.08
CA ILE A 123 2.11 2.87 17.71
C ILE A 123 2.74 2.09 16.55
N GLU A 124 2.44 0.79 16.41
CA GLU A 124 2.87 -0.03 15.27
C GLU A 124 2.18 0.39 13.97
N VAL A 125 0.88 0.66 14.02
CA VAL A 125 0.12 1.21 12.89
C VAL A 125 0.71 2.57 12.47
N GLN A 126 1.02 3.42 13.44
CA GLN A 126 1.65 4.72 13.19
C GLN A 126 3.04 4.57 12.54
N ALA A 127 3.87 3.64 13.04
CA ALA A 127 5.17 3.37 12.45
C ALA A 127 5.08 2.81 11.02
N ASN A 128 4.09 1.94 10.76
CA ASN A 128 3.80 1.43 9.41
C ASN A 128 3.35 2.55 8.46
N GLU A 129 2.48 3.45 8.92
CA GLU A 129 2.03 4.61 8.14
C GLU A 129 3.18 5.58 7.86
N PHE A 130 4.03 5.87 8.85
CA PHE A 130 5.24 6.67 8.66
C PHE A 130 6.16 6.04 7.61
N ALA A 131 6.46 4.75 7.74
CA ALA A 131 7.33 4.04 6.81
C ALA A 131 6.80 4.06 5.36
N ALA A 132 5.49 3.85 5.19
CA ALA A 132 4.84 3.89 3.88
C ALA A 132 4.87 5.28 3.23
N ASN A 133 4.75 6.35 4.02
CA ASN A 133 4.84 7.73 3.51
C ASN A 133 6.29 8.19 3.31
N LEU A 134 7.23 7.70 4.12
CA LEU A 134 8.65 8.00 3.95
C LEU A 134 9.21 7.34 2.69
N LEU A 135 8.93 6.04 2.46
CA LEU A 135 9.46 5.29 1.32
C LEU A 135 8.76 5.62 -0.01
N MET A 136 7.52 6.09 0.05
CA MET A 136 6.71 6.47 -1.12
C MET A 136 6.08 7.85 -0.90
N PRO A 137 6.89 8.93 -0.95
CA PRO A 137 6.45 10.26 -0.58
C PRO A 137 5.50 10.84 -1.63
N GLU A 138 4.26 11.07 -1.22
CA GLU A 138 3.15 11.45 -2.11
C GLU A 138 3.44 12.68 -2.97
N LYS A 139 3.99 13.75 -2.38
CA LYS A 139 4.25 15.01 -3.09
C LYS A 139 5.18 14.82 -4.29
N GLN A 140 6.22 14.01 -4.15
CA GLN A 140 7.18 13.71 -5.21
C GLN A 140 6.65 12.66 -6.18
N LEU A 141 5.82 11.72 -5.70
CA LEU A 141 5.19 10.75 -6.59
C LEU A 141 4.13 11.38 -7.48
N ARG A 142 3.46 12.46 -7.06
CA ARG A 142 2.51 13.21 -7.90
C ARG A 142 3.14 13.84 -9.15
N SER A 143 4.46 13.86 -9.31
CA SER A 143 5.10 14.30 -10.56
C SER A 143 5.49 13.15 -11.50
N VAL A 144 5.23 11.89 -11.12
CA VAL A 144 5.69 10.71 -11.88
C VAL A 144 4.73 10.40 -13.01
N SER A 145 5.23 10.40 -14.25
CA SER A 145 4.41 10.19 -15.46
C SER A 145 3.73 8.84 -15.54
N SER A 146 4.33 7.77 -15.01
CA SER A 146 3.73 6.43 -15.04
C SER A 146 2.44 6.32 -14.22
N LEU A 147 2.17 7.27 -13.31
CA LEU A 147 0.90 7.33 -12.57
C LEU A 147 -0.23 7.99 -13.34
N TRP A 148 0.07 8.59 -14.50
CA TRP A 148 -0.87 9.40 -15.26
C TRP A 148 -1.18 8.70 -16.58
N GLY A 149 -2.45 8.33 -16.79
CA GLY A 149 -2.91 7.57 -17.94
C GLY A 149 -4.03 6.61 -17.54
N SER A 150 -4.36 5.66 -18.40
CA SER A 150 -5.24 4.55 -18.00
C SER A 150 -4.49 3.62 -17.03
N PRO A 151 -5.14 3.15 -15.94
CA PRO A 151 -4.49 2.31 -14.95
C PRO A 151 -3.96 1.02 -15.56
N GLN A 152 -2.72 0.64 -15.23
CA GLN A 152 -2.07 -0.57 -15.73
C GLN A 152 -1.16 -1.19 -14.66
N ILE A 153 -1.00 -2.50 -14.67
CA ILE A 153 -0.08 -3.24 -13.81
C ILE A 153 1.35 -2.75 -14.04
N GLN A 154 1.72 -2.44 -15.29
CA GLN A 154 3.06 -1.92 -15.57
C GLN A 154 3.35 -0.63 -14.80
N ALA A 155 2.38 0.27 -14.65
CA ALA A 155 2.54 1.48 -13.84
C ALA A 155 2.79 1.18 -12.35
N ILE A 156 2.13 0.14 -11.81
CA ILE A 156 2.37 -0.35 -10.45
C ILE A 156 3.80 -0.92 -10.33
N LEU A 157 4.27 -1.66 -11.33
CA LEU A 157 5.63 -2.22 -11.36
C LEU A 157 6.70 -1.14 -11.50
N ASP A 158 6.45 -0.11 -12.30
CA ASP A 158 7.34 1.04 -12.44
C ASP A 158 7.46 1.80 -11.11
N LEU A 159 6.33 2.02 -10.42
CA LEU A 159 6.32 2.61 -9.07
C LEU A 159 7.06 1.72 -8.06
N GLN A 160 6.86 0.40 -8.13
CA GLN A 160 7.52 -0.58 -7.28
C GLN A 160 9.05 -0.51 -7.44
N ALA A 161 9.53 -0.45 -8.68
CA ALA A 161 10.94 -0.33 -9.00
C ALA A 161 11.51 1.03 -8.56
N LEU A 162 10.80 2.13 -8.86
CA LEU A 162 11.21 3.49 -8.52
C LEU A 162 11.42 3.69 -7.00
N CYS A 163 10.53 3.15 -6.18
CA CYS A 163 10.61 3.26 -4.72
C CYS A 163 11.39 2.11 -4.04
N ALA A 164 11.71 1.05 -4.78
CA ALA A 164 12.31 -0.19 -4.27
C ALA A 164 11.51 -0.78 -3.09
N VAL A 165 10.21 -0.95 -3.29
CA VAL A 165 9.25 -1.50 -2.31
C VAL A 165 8.66 -2.83 -2.81
N SER A 166 7.75 -3.44 -2.04
CA SER A 166 7.01 -4.62 -2.51
C SER A 166 5.91 -4.23 -3.50
N LYS A 167 5.48 -5.18 -4.34
CA LYS A 167 4.33 -4.96 -5.25
C LYS A 167 3.06 -4.58 -4.47
N GLU A 168 2.81 -5.27 -3.35
CA GLU A 168 1.65 -4.97 -2.48
C GLU A 168 1.67 -3.52 -1.93
N ALA A 169 2.85 -3.00 -1.55
CA ALA A 169 2.99 -1.62 -1.10
C ALA A 169 2.82 -0.62 -2.25
N ALA A 170 3.43 -0.89 -3.40
CA ALA A 170 3.27 -0.08 -4.61
C ALA A 170 1.81 -0.03 -5.07
N SER A 171 1.09 -1.15 -5.09
CA SER A 171 -0.34 -1.19 -5.44
C SER A 171 -1.18 -0.29 -4.53
N ARG A 172 -0.94 -0.31 -3.20
CA ARG A 172 -1.65 0.60 -2.28
C ARG A 172 -1.41 2.06 -2.65
N ARG A 173 -0.14 2.45 -2.80
CA ARG A 173 0.22 3.83 -3.14
C ARG A 173 -0.31 4.24 -4.51
N PHE A 174 -0.23 3.36 -5.50
CA PHE A 174 -0.79 3.60 -6.83
C PHE A 174 -2.29 3.91 -6.74
N LEU A 175 -3.06 3.05 -6.08
CA LEU A 175 -4.49 3.26 -5.88
C LEU A 175 -4.81 4.56 -5.11
N ASP A 176 -4.00 4.92 -4.12
CA ASP A 176 -4.16 6.16 -3.35
C ASP A 176 -3.90 7.43 -4.20
N LEU A 177 -3.08 7.33 -5.25
CA LEU A 177 -2.64 8.48 -6.06
C LEU A 177 -3.34 8.63 -7.42
N HIS A 178 -3.72 7.53 -8.07
CA HIS A 178 -4.19 7.52 -9.46
C HIS A 178 -5.52 8.29 -9.64
N GLY A 179 -6.46 8.10 -8.71
CA GLY A 179 -7.75 8.80 -8.70
C GLY A 179 -8.90 8.04 -9.39
N ASP A 180 -8.60 7.26 -10.43
CA ASP A 180 -9.61 6.44 -11.13
C ASP A 180 -10.20 5.34 -10.23
N PRO A 181 -11.45 4.92 -10.47
CA PRO A 181 -12.04 3.78 -9.77
C PRO A 181 -11.27 2.51 -10.13
N CYS A 182 -10.41 2.08 -9.21
CA CYS A 182 -9.56 0.90 -9.39
C CYS A 182 -9.51 0.04 -8.14
N ALA A 183 -9.22 -1.23 -8.35
CA ALA A 183 -8.91 -2.17 -7.30
C ALA A 183 -7.79 -3.13 -7.67
N VAL A 184 -7.09 -3.64 -6.66
CA VAL A 184 -6.11 -4.71 -6.83
C VAL A 184 -6.50 -5.88 -5.95
N VAL A 185 -6.63 -7.07 -6.57
CA VAL A 185 -6.90 -8.32 -5.88
C VAL A 185 -5.62 -9.17 -5.86
N PHE A 186 -5.21 -9.57 -4.66
CA PHE A 186 -4.10 -10.51 -4.48
C PHE A 186 -4.66 -11.91 -4.26
N SER A 187 -4.20 -12.88 -5.03
CA SER A 187 -4.60 -14.28 -4.90
C SER A 187 -3.40 -15.22 -4.90
N ARG A 188 -3.61 -16.44 -4.40
CA ARG A 188 -2.62 -17.51 -4.40
C ARG A 188 -3.32 -18.85 -4.59
N GLU A 189 -2.80 -19.68 -5.49
CA GLU A 189 -3.38 -21.00 -5.82
C GLU A 189 -4.88 -20.92 -6.13
N GLY A 190 -5.29 -19.88 -6.86
CA GLY A 190 -6.69 -19.66 -7.25
C GLY A 190 -7.63 -19.28 -6.10
N LYS A 191 -7.10 -18.88 -4.93
CA LYS A 191 -7.88 -18.35 -3.80
C LYS A 191 -7.48 -16.92 -3.49
N VAL A 192 -8.47 -16.09 -3.17
CA VAL A 192 -8.27 -14.71 -2.75
C VAL A 192 -7.48 -14.67 -1.43
N ARG A 193 -6.49 -13.78 -1.35
CA ARG A 193 -5.85 -13.40 -0.09
C ARG A 193 -6.55 -12.17 0.47
N TYR A 194 -6.55 -11.08 -0.29
CA TYR A 194 -7.24 -9.85 0.05
C TYR A 194 -7.36 -8.94 -1.19
N ALA A 195 -8.19 -7.90 -1.10
CA ALA A 195 -8.36 -6.89 -2.14
C ALA A 195 -8.24 -5.49 -1.56
N LEU A 196 -7.93 -4.53 -2.42
CA LEU A 196 -7.84 -3.11 -2.11
C LEU A 196 -8.56 -2.33 -3.20
N SER A 197 -9.31 -1.30 -2.85
CA SER A 197 -10.02 -0.46 -3.82
C SER A 197 -9.98 1.02 -3.44
N ARG A 198 -9.97 1.92 -4.45
CA ARG A 198 -9.95 3.39 -4.33
C ARG A 198 -10.74 4.05 -5.46
N GLY A 199 -10.79 5.38 -5.50
CA GLY A 199 -11.42 6.14 -6.59
C GLY A 199 -12.94 5.94 -6.71
N GLY A 200 -13.62 5.49 -5.65
CA GLY A 200 -15.04 5.18 -5.71
C GLY A 200 -15.38 3.86 -6.42
N PHE A 201 -14.38 2.97 -6.58
CA PHE A 201 -14.58 1.63 -7.15
C PHE A 201 -15.67 0.84 -6.40
N PRO A 202 -16.51 0.06 -7.11
CA PRO A 202 -17.61 -0.71 -6.51
C PRO A 202 -17.12 -1.68 -5.43
N TYR A 203 -18.01 -1.99 -4.47
CA TYR A 203 -17.64 -2.86 -3.36
C TYR A 203 -17.26 -4.27 -3.84
N ILE A 204 -16.06 -4.71 -3.44
CA ILE A 204 -15.57 -6.07 -3.71
C ILE A 204 -16.08 -7.01 -2.62
N ASN A 205 -16.89 -8.00 -3.02
CA ASN A 205 -17.47 -8.98 -2.10
C ASN A 205 -16.63 -10.29 -2.04
N LEU A 206 -15.31 -10.16 -2.06
CA LEU A 206 -14.37 -11.28 -1.98
C LEU A 206 -13.58 -11.23 -0.68
N LYS A 207 -13.63 -12.32 0.09
CA LYS A 207 -12.92 -12.48 1.36
C LYS A 207 -11.74 -13.43 1.18
N GLU A 208 -10.82 -13.38 2.13
CA GLU A 208 -9.72 -14.33 2.20
C GLU A 208 -10.24 -15.79 2.11
N GLY A 209 -9.60 -16.59 1.26
CA GLY A 209 -9.94 -17.98 1.02
C GLY A 209 -11.05 -18.22 -0.02
N HIS A 210 -11.81 -17.20 -0.43
CA HIS A 210 -12.79 -17.35 -1.52
C HIS A 210 -12.10 -17.81 -2.81
N PRO A 211 -12.69 -18.74 -3.58
CA PRO A 211 -12.14 -19.13 -4.86
C PRO A 211 -12.25 -17.98 -5.86
N ILE A 212 -11.21 -17.80 -6.68
CA ILE A 212 -11.29 -16.94 -7.86
C ILE A 212 -12.28 -17.57 -8.84
N HIS A 213 -13.18 -16.74 -9.37
CA HIS A 213 -14.21 -17.21 -10.30
C HIS A 213 -13.57 -17.89 -11.51
N ARG A 214 -14.17 -18.99 -11.96
CA ARG A 214 -13.56 -19.83 -13.01
C ARG A 214 -13.45 -19.14 -14.36
N ASP A 215 -14.36 -18.19 -14.60
CA ASP A 215 -14.50 -17.46 -15.85
C ASP A 215 -13.78 -16.10 -15.83
N SER A 216 -13.07 -15.75 -14.74
CA SER A 216 -12.28 -14.51 -14.69
C SER A 216 -10.94 -14.67 -15.40
N LEU A 217 -10.38 -13.56 -15.91
CA LEU A 217 -9.07 -13.58 -16.57
C LEU A 217 -7.98 -14.08 -15.62
N THR A 218 -8.09 -13.77 -14.32
CA THR A 218 -7.20 -14.26 -13.26
C THR A 218 -7.12 -15.77 -13.23
N LYS A 219 -8.21 -16.48 -13.54
CA LYS A 219 -8.20 -17.95 -13.62
C LYS A 219 -7.73 -18.46 -14.97
N LEU A 220 -8.14 -17.79 -16.05
CA LEU A 220 -7.97 -18.27 -17.42
C LEU A 220 -6.59 -17.97 -18.00
N PHE A 221 -6.00 -16.82 -17.66
CA PHE A 221 -4.71 -16.38 -18.19
C PHE A 221 -3.61 -17.35 -17.78
N ALA A 222 -2.96 -17.99 -18.75
CA ALA A 222 -1.86 -18.92 -18.54
C ALA A 222 -0.54 -18.30 -19.00
N GLY A 223 0.53 -18.58 -18.26
CA GLY A 223 1.85 -18.03 -18.51
C GLY A 223 2.84 -18.40 -17.42
N VAL A 224 4.00 -17.77 -17.43
CA VAL A 224 5.07 -17.95 -16.45
C VAL A 224 5.17 -16.73 -15.52
N PRO A 225 5.82 -16.85 -14.35
CA PRO A 225 6.05 -15.71 -13.47
C PRO A 225 6.71 -14.54 -14.20
N GLY A 226 6.09 -13.36 -14.11
CA GLY A 226 6.49 -12.15 -14.83
C GLY A 226 5.57 -11.77 -15.98
N ASP A 227 4.79 -12.72 -16.51
CA ASP A 227 3.84 -12.44 -17.59
C ASP A 227 2.68 -11.56 -17.10
N ILE A 228 2.35 -10.55 -17.91
CA ILE A 228 1.21 -9.64 -17.73
C ILE A 228 0.26 -9.89 -18.91
N SER A 229 -1.03 -10.04 -18.63
CA SER A 229 -2.05 -10.14 -19.67
C SER A 229 -2.27 -8.80 -20.36
N GLU A 230 -2.90 -8.81 -21.54
CA GLU A 230 -3.58 -7.60 -21.99
C GLU A 230 -4.76 -7.28 -21.05
N GLN A 231 -5.21 -6.03 -21.08
CA GLN A 231 -6.41 -5.61 -20.37
C GLN A 231 -7.64 -6.10 -21.14
N GLU A 232 -8.48 -6.93 -20.51
CA GLU A 232 -9.69 -7.47 -21.13
C GLU A 232 -10.94 -7.03 -20.37
N GLU A 233 -12.05 -6.86 -21.08
CA GLU A 233 -13.35 -6.59 -20.47
C GLU A 233 -13.81 -7.80 -19.65
N THR A 234 -14.38 -7.56 -18.46
CA THR A 234 -14.88 -8.61 -17.57
C THR A 234 -16.28 -8.27 -17.08
N ASP A 235 -17.09 -9.30 -16.82
CA ASP A 235 -18.36 -9.13 -16.12
C ASP A 235 -18.09 -8.64 -14.67
N PRO A 236 -18.60 -7.47 -14.25
CA PRO A 236 -18.43 -6.95 -12.90
C PRO A 236 -18.94 -7.90 -11.80
N HIS A 237 -19.89 -8.79 -12.10
CA HIS A 237 -20.44 -9.75 -11.14
C HIS A 237 -19.44 -10.83 -10.73
N LEU A 238 -18.32 -10.98 -11.45
CA LEU A 238 -17.25 -11.88 -11.06
C LEU A 238 -16.47 -11.38 -9.84
N TRP A 239 -16.51 -10.06 -9.59
CA TRP A 239 -15.69 -9.36 -8.59
C TRP A 239 -16.50 -8.60 -7.54
N THR A 240 -17.70 -8.13 -7.89
CA THR A 240 -18.53 -7.21 -7.09
C THR A 240 -19.89 -7.79 -6.73
N ASP A 241 -20.60 -7.16 -5.79
CA ASP A 241 -21.99 -7.53 -5.50
C ASP A 241 -22.98 -7.04 -6.58
N SER A 242 -23.93 -7.91 -6.92
CA SER A 242 -24.92 -7.86 -8.00
C SER A 242 -25.80 -6.61 -8.10
N ARG A 243 -25.91 -5.80 -7.04
CA ARG A 243 -26.72 -4.57 -7.06
C ARG A 243 -25.99 -3.38 -7.69
N ASP A 244 -24.66 -3.36 -7.64
CA ASP A 244 -23.85 -2.28 -8.20
C ASP A 244 -23.30 -2.65 -9.58
N GLY A 245 -23.01 -3.93 -9.84
CA GLY A 245 -22.31 -4.38 -11.05
C GLY A 245 -22.96 -4.01 -12.39
N ARG A 246 -24.26 -3.69 -12.44
CA ARG A 246 -24.93 -3.26 -13.68
C ARG A 246 -24.57 -1.84 -14.12
N ASN A 247 -24.09 -1.03 -13.18
CA ASN A 247 -23.80 0.39 -13.38
C ASN A 247 -22.33 0.63 -13.72
N TRP A 248 -21.55 -0.43 -13.94
CA TRP A 248 -20.12 -0.33 -14.23
C TRP A 248 -19.75 -1.18 -15.43
N ASP A 249 -18.88 -0.64 -16.26
CA ASP A 249 -18.09 -1.38 -17.22
C ASP A 249 -16.76 -1.67 -16.50
N MET A 250 -16.25 -2.89 -16.66
CA MET A 250 -15.09 -3.34 -15.90
C MET A 250 -14.08 -4.05 -16.78
N TRP A 251 -12.81 -3.80 -16.49
CA TRP A 251 -11.68 -4.46 -17.12
C TRP A 251 -10.79 -5.13 -16.10
N GLU A 252 -10.12 -6.18 -16.53
CA GLU A 252 -9.21 -6.99 -15.76
C GLU A 252 -7.85 -7.08 -16.46
N GLU A 253 -6.77 -6.93 -15.69
CA GLU A 253 -5.39 -7.19 -16.12
C GLU A 253 -4.71 -8.04 -15.05
N VAL A 254 -3.89 -9.03 -15.45
CA VAL A 254 -3.37 -10.06 -14.55
C VAL A 254 -1.86 -10.18 -14.66
N LEU A 255 -1.17 -10.14 -13.53
CA LEU A 255 0.24 -10.50 -13.39
C LEU A 255 0.38 -11.89 -12.75
N ILE A 256 1.08 -12.79 -13.43
CA ILE A 256 1.50 -14.09 -12.89
C ILE A 256 2.78 -13.92 -12.07
N GLN A 257 2.80 -14.50 -10.87
CA GLN A 257 3.94 -14.45 -9.96
C GLN A 257 4.35 -15.86 -9.51
N GLU A 258 5.54 -15.96 -8.94
CA GLU A 258 6.07 -17.22 -8.41
C GLU A 258 5.15 -17.82 -7.33
N GLY A 259 5.22 -19.14 -7.12
CA GLY A 259 4.53 -19.80 -6.01
C GLY A 259 2.99 -19.73 -6.06
N GLY A 260 2.43 -19.65 -7.27
CA GLY A 260 1.00 -19.61 -7.53
C GLY A 260 0.33 -18.28 -7.19
N TYR A 261 1.12 -17.24 -6.90
CA TYR A 261 0.59 -15.90 -6.62
C TYR A 261 0.15 -15.19 -7.91
N ARG A 262 -0.92 -14.42 -7.83
CA ARG A 262 -1.37 -13.51 -8.89
C ARG A 262 -1.77 -12.17 -8.32
N MET A 263 -1.53 -11.11 -9.09
CA MET A 263 -2.01 -9.76 -8.82
C MET A 263 -2.93 -9.37 -9.96
N THR A 264 -4.16 -9.00 -9.62
CA THR A 264 -5.20 -8.65 -10.59
C THR A 264 -5.55 -7.19 -10.41
N LEU A 265 -5.39 -6.38 -11.45
CA LEU A 265 -5.88 -5.00 -11.48
C LEU A 265 -7.29 -5.01 -12.09
N LEU A 266 -8.22 -4.39 -11.38
CA LEU A 266 -9.58 -4.15 -11.84
C LEU A 266 -9.78 -2.66 -12.02
N ILE A 267 -10.36 -2.28 -13.15
CA ILE A 267 -10.63 -0.89 -13.52
C ILE A 267 -12.12 -0.80 -13.79
N ALA A 268 -12.79 0.19 -13.21
CA ALA A 268 -14.22 0.35 -13.38
C ALA A 268 -14.57 1.76 -13.87
N GLU A 269 -15.44 1.84 -14.86
CA GLU A 269 -16.03 3.09 -15.33
C GLU A 269 -17.54 3.05 -15.12
N LYS A 270 -18.15 4.14 -14.67
CA LYS A 270 -19.60 4.18 -14.49
C LYS A 270 -20.30 4.21 -15.84
N ASN A 271 -21.29 3.36 -15.99
CA ASN A 271 -22.16 3.33 -17.15
C ASN A 271 -22.99 4.62 -17.16
N GLY A 272 -22.95 5.38 -18.26
CA GLY A 272 -23.72 6.63 -18.41
C GLY A 272 -25.25 6.47 -18.38
N ARG A 273 -25.77 5.26 -18.18
CA ARG A 273 -27.19 4.90 -18.26
C ARG A 273 -28.08 5.56 -17.19
N GLU A 274 -27.51 6.01 -16.07
CA GLU A 274 -28.28 6.79 -15.07
C GLU A 274 -28.72 8.17 -15.58
N GLN A 275 -28.00 8.76 -16.55
CA GLN A 275 -28.48 9.98 -17.21
C GLN A 275 -29.63 9.67 -18.17
N ASP A 276 -29.52 8.62 -18.99
CA ASP A 276 -30.56 8.27 -19.96
C ASP A 276 -31.87 7.87 -19.28
N ASP A 277 -31.85 7.07 -18.21
CA ASP A 277 -33.07 6.72 -17.46
C ASP A 277 -33.73 7.97 -16.82
N PHE A 278 -32.95 8.93 -16.33
CA PHE A 278 -33.45 10.18 -15.77
C PHE A 278 -34.03 11.12 -16.84
N TYR A 279 -33.46 11.13 -18.05
CA TYR A 279 -33.99 11.91 -19.19
C TYR A 279 -35.21 11.23 -19.83
N GLU A 280 -35.25 9.89 -19.90
CA GLU A 280 -36.39 9.12 -20.41
C GLU A 280 -37.62 9.19 -19.48
N GLU A 281 -37.45 9.14 -18.16
CA GLU A 281 -38.57 9.32 -17.23
C GLU A 281 -39.20 10.72 -17.34
N ARG A 282 -38.40 11.73 -17.65
CA ARG A 282 -38.85 13.11 -17.82
C ARG A 282 -39.51 13.37 -19.18
N TRP A 283 -39.27 12.50 -20.17
CA TRP A 283 -39.81 12.58 -21.52
C TRP A 283 -40.90 11.53 -21.80
N LYS A 284 -41.74 11.19 -20.81
CA LYS A 284 -43.00 10.49 -21.08
C LYS A 284 -44.09 11.53 -21.42
N PRO A 285 -44.57 11.63 -22.67
CA PRO A 285 -45.65 12.56 -23.01
C PRO A 285 -46.91 12.10 -22.28
N ARG A 286 -47.39 12.91 -21.34
CA ARG A 286 -48.68 12.67 -20.68
C ARG A 286 -49.78 13.07 -21.66
N PHE A 287 -50.19 12.15 -22.51
CA PHE A 287 -51.42 12.34 -23.30
C PHE A 287 -52.60 12.36 -22.33
N LYS A 288 -53.23 13.52 -22.20
CA LYS A 288 -54.55 13.64 -21.56
C LYS A 288 -55.58 13.18 -22.60
N TYR A 289 -56.31 12.11 -22.30
CA TYR A 289 -57.58 11.79 -22.94
C TYR A 289 -58.69 12.67 -22.36
#